data_AF-A0A9X0SQ18-F1
#
_entry.id   AF-A0A9X0SQ18-F1
#
_cell.length_a   1.000
_cell.length_b   1.000
_cell.length_c   1.000
_cell.angle_alpha   90.00
_cell.angle_beta   90.00
_cell.angle_gamma   90.00
#
_symmetry.space_group_name_H-M   'P 1'
#
loop_
_entity.id
_entity.type
_entity.pdbx_description
1 polymer ?
#
loop_
_entity_poly.entity_id
_entity_poly.type
_entity_poly.pdbx_seq_one_letter_code
_entity_poly.pdbx_strand_id
1 'polypeptide(L)'
;MYGKEFICSVMGFCFGLIGFVLNPNILSGFVFVTSLVAMIYIYKSKRTKEAIIADSVVKARIYEKFYAPIYAPEGKTVLFEKSLENTYRIFTKKGEYVLIIHSSTQGIGYEYKKVSDVNYFKEIA
;
A
#
# COMPACT_ATOMS: atom_id res chain seq x y z
N MET A 1 2.64 -14.31 0.75
CA MET A 1 2.30 -15.74 0.65
C MET A 1 1.63 -16.08 -0.70
N TYR A 2 2.09 -15.52 -1.84
CA TYR A 2 1.43 -15.66 -3.17
C TYR A 2 2.38 -16.00 -4.34
N GLY A 3 3.69 -16.18 -4.08
CA GLY A 3 4.67 -16.48 -5.14
C GLY A 3 4.35 -17.76 -5.91
N LYS A 4 3.88 -18.80 -5.20
CA LYS A 4 3.54 -20.10 -5.79
C LYS A 4 2.32 -20.02 -6.72
N GLU A 5 1.29 -19.24 -6.36
CA GLU A 5 0.06 -19.10 -7.14
C GLU A 5 0.31 -18.30 -8.44
N PHE A 6 1.13 -17.26 -8.38
CA PHE A 6 1.52 -16.49 -9.56
C PHE A 6 2.34 -17.35 -10.54
N ILE A 7 3.31 -18.12 -10.04
CA ILE A 7 4.10 -19.05 -10.86
C ILE A 7 3.18 -20.10 -11.52
N CYS A 8 2.25 -20.66 -10.76
CA CYS A 8 1.30 -21.66 -11.27
C CYS A 8 0.39 -21.08 -12.37
N SER A 9 -0.07 -19.83 -12.21
CA SER A 9 -0.87 -19.13 -13.23
C SER A 9 -0.07 -18.83 -14.50
N VAL A 10 1.21 -18.44 -14.38
CA VAL A 10 2.10 -18.21 -15.54
C VAL A 10 2.36 -19.52 -16.29
N MET A 11 2.65 -20.61 -15.56
CA MET A 11 2.83 -21.93 -16.16
C MET A 11 1.56 -22.39 -16.88
N GLY A 12 0.38 -22.23 -16.26
CA GLY A 12 -0.91 -22.57 -16.86
C GLY A 12 -1.17 -21.80 -18.17
N PHE A 13 -0.83 -20.52 -18.21
CA PHE A 13 -0.91 -19.71 -19.43
C PHE A 13 0.02 -20.22 -20.54
N CYS A 14 1.28 -20.55 -20.21
CA CYS A 14 2.21 -21.11 -21.19
C CYS A 14 1.72 -22.44 -21.78
N PHE A 15 1.19 -23.35 -20.95
CA PHE A 15 0.63 -24.62 -21.44
C PHE A 15 -0.63 -24.41 -22.29
N GLY A 16 -1.51 -23.47 -21.91
CA GLY A 16 -2.67 -23.09 -22.72
C GLY A 16 -2.27 -22.54 -24.09
N LEU A 17 -1.22 -21.70 -24.14
CA LEU A 17 -0.71 -21.10 -25.37
C LEU A 17 -0.11 -22.17 -26.29
N ILE A 18 0.72 -23.07 -25.75
CA ILE A 18 1.32 -24.18 -26.51
C ILE A 18 0.23 -25.10 -27.06
N GLY A 19 -0.77 -25.44 -26.25
CA GLY A 19 -1.90 -26.28 -26.68
C GLY A 19 -2.73 -25.66 -27.80
N PHE A 20 -3.00 -24.35 -27.71
CA PHE A 20 -3.74 -23.61 -28.73
C PHE A 20 -2.98 -23.51 -30.06
N VAL A 21 -1.67 -23.28 -30.02
CA VAL A 21 -0.82 -23.19 -31.22
C VAL A 21 -0.68 -24.56 -31.92
N LEU A 22 -0.52 -25.64 -31.16
CA LEU A 22 -0.33 -26.98 -31.70
C LEU A 22 -1.63 -27.63 -32.19
N ASN A 23 -2.77 -27.31 -31.57
CA ASN A 23 -4.07 -27.89 -31.95
C ASN A 23 -5.22 -26.91 -31.64
N PRO A 24 -5.50 -25.96 -32.56
CA PRO A 24 -6.53 -24.94 -32.36
C PRO A 24 -7.92 -25.56 -32.44
N ASN A 25 -8.43 -25.94 -31.27
CA ASN A 25 -9.80 -26.41 -31.09
C ASN A 25 -10.51 -25.63 -29.98
N ILE A 26 -11.84 -25.72 -29.93
CA ILE A 26 -12.68 -24.95 -28.97
C ILE A 26 -12.24 -25.17 -27.52
N LEU A 27 -11.83 -26.40 -27.18
CA LEU A 27 -11.37 -26.74 -25.83
C LEU A 27 -10.05 -26.02 -25.49
N SER A 28 -9.08 -26.01 -26.40
CA SER A 28 -7.78 -25.33 -26.24
C SER A 28 -7.95 -23.81 -26.12
N GLY A 29 -8.88 -23.22 -26.89
CA GLY A 29 -9.21 -21.80 -26.78
C GLY A 29 -9.84 -21.46 -25.43
N PHE A 30 -10.72 -22.30 -24.91
CA PHE A 30 -11.34 -22.10 -23.59
C PHE A 30 -10.32 -22.16 -22.44
N VAL A 31 -9.38 -23.12 -22.48
CA VAL A 31 -8.29 -23.23 -21.51
C VAL A 31 -7.38 -22.00 -21.57
N PHE A 32 -7.09 -21.50 -22.77
CA PHE A 32 -6.28 -20.30 -22.94
C PHE A 32 -6.95 -19.07 -22.34
N VAL A 33 -8.23 -18.82 -22.65
CA VAL A 33 -8.97 -17.66 -22.12
C VAL A 33 -9.10 -17.70 -20.60
N THR A 34 -9.43 -18.86 -20.03
CA THR A 34 -9.56 -19.00 -18.57
C THR A 34 -8.23 -18.79 -17.85
N SER A 35 -7.11 -19.25 -18.41
CA SER A 35 -5.77 -19.01 -17.87
C SER A 35 -5.38 -17.52 -17.90
N LEU A 36 -5.74 -16.79 -18.97
CA LEU A 36 -5.48 -15.36 -19.11
C LEU A 36 -6.30 -14.54 -18.09
N VAL A 37 -7.57 -14.87 -17.90
CA VAL A 37 -8.43 -14.21 -16.89
C VAL A 37 -7.90 -14.45 -15.47
N ALA A 38 -7.49 -15.68 -15.15
CA ALA A 38 -6.88 -16.00 -13.85
C ALA A 38 -5.59 -15.19 -13.61
N MET A 39 -4.74 -15.06 -14.62
CA MET A 39 -3.51 -14.27 -14.54
C MET A 39 -3.80 -12.79 -14.27
N ILE A 40 -4.77 -12.20 -14.97
CA ILE A 40 -5.20 -10.81 -14.76
C ILE A 40 -5.75 -10.61 -13.35
N TYR A 41 -6.57 -11.55 -12.86
CA TYR A 41 -7.14 -11.49 -11.52
C TYR A 41 -6.06 -11.54 -10.43
N ILE A 42 -5.12 -12.49 -10.53
CA ILE A 42 -4.01 -12.62 -9.58
C ILE A 42 -3.12 -11.38 -9.63
N TYR A 43 -2.82 -10.87 -10.83
CA TYR A 43 -2.01 -9.66 -10.99
C TYR A 43 -2.69 -8.43 -10.37
N LYS A 44 -4.00 -8.25 -10.57
CA LYS A 44 -4.79 -7.18 -9.96
C LYS A 44 -4.80 -7.30 -8.43
N SER A 45 -5.04 -8.51 -7.91
CA SER A 45 -5.03 -8.78 -6.46
C SER A 45 -3.67 -8.49 -5.83
N LYS A 46 -2.57 -8.86 -6.52
CA LYS A 46 -1.21 -8.56 -6.07
C LYS A 46 -0.93 -7.05 -6.03
N ARG A 47 -1.33 -6.31 -7.08
CA ARG A 47 -1.23 -4.84 -7.13
C ARG A 47 -2.01 -4.16 -6.00
N THR A 48 -3.23 -4.62 -5.72
CA THR A 48 -4.06 -4.07 -4.63
C THR A 48 -3.42 -4.31 -3.26
N LYS A 49 -2.74 -5.45 -3.05
CA LYS A 49 -2.05 -5.75 -1.79
C LYS A 49 -0.68 -5.07 -1.65
N GLU A 50 0.08 -4.91 -2.74
CA GLU A 50 1.33 -4.12 -2.75
C GLU A 50 1.07 -2.63 -2.51
N ALA A 51 -0.14 -2.14 -2.80
CA ALA A 51 -0.58 -0.78 -2.47
C ALA A 51 -0.90 -0.59 -0.97
N ILE A 52 -0.99 -1.66 -0.17
CA ILE A 52 -1.12 -1.57 1.29
C ILE A 52 0.28 -1.34 1.84
N ILE A 53 0.65 -0.08 1.96
CA ILE A 53 1.91 0.31 2.59
C ILE A 53 1.88 -0.21 4.02
N ALA A 54 2.88 -1.01 4.37
CA ALA A 54 3.00 -1.57 5.71
C ALA A 54 2.98 -0.43 6.74
N ASP A 55 1.99 -0.48 7.64
CA ASP A 55 1.72 0.53 8.65
C ASP A 55 2.98 0.87 9.48
N SER A 56 3.86 -0.11 9.69
CA SER A 56 5.16 0.05 10.35
C SER A 56 6.11 1.00 9.62
N VAL A 57 6.15 0.98 8.29
CA VAL A 57 7.02 1.84 7.47
C VAL A 57 6.55 3.28 7.56
N VAL A 58 5.24 3.49 7.53
CA VAL A 58 4.65 4.83 7.69
C VAL A 58 4.94 5.37 9.08
N LYS A 59 4.74 4.55 10.12
CA LYS A 59 5.01 4.92 11.52
C LYS A 59 6.47 5.35 11.72
N ALA A 60 7.43 4.56 11.22
CA ALA A 60 8.85 4.88 11.32
C ALA A 60 9.16 6.25 10.68
N ARG A 61 8.59 6.51 9.51
CA ARG A 61 8.75 7.79 8.80
C ARG A 61 8.09 8.98 9.52
N ILE A 62 6.93 8.77 10.15
CA ILE A 62 6.29 9.79 11.00
C ILE A 62 7.22 10.15 12.16
N TYR A 63 7.80 9.16 12.85
CA TYR A 63 8.71 9.41 13.96
C TYR A 63 10.03 10.06 13.54
N GLU A 64 10.54 9.73 12.36
CA GLU A 64 11.73 10.38 11.78
C GLU A 64 11.48 11.87 11.52
N LYS A 65 10.31 12.22 10.98
CA LYS A 65 9.98 13.61 10.64
C LYS A 65 9.51 14.43 11.84
N PHE A 66 8.75 13.82 12.74
CA PHE A 66 8.13 14.47 13.89
C PHE A 66 8.74 13.95 15.19
N TYR A 67 10.03 14.21 15.38
CA TYR A 67 10.77 13.72 16.54
C TYR A 67 10.62 14.64 17.78
N ALA A 68 10.79 14.04 18.94
CA ALA A 68 10.98 14.75 20.20
C ALA A 68 12.43 15.27 20.30
N PRO A 69 12.68 16.46 20.87
CA PRO A 69 11.72 17.29 21.60
C PRO A 69 11.06 18.40 20.77
N ILE A 70 11.21 18.38 19.43
CA ILE A 70 10.75 19.51 18.60
C ILE A 70 9.24 19.48 18.40
N TYR A 71 8.67 18.30 18.20
CA TYR A 71 7.23 18.13 17.91
C TYR A 71 6.46 17.42 19.03
N ALA A 72 7.16 16.75 19.94
CA ALA A 72 6.60 16.21 21.17
C ALA A 72 7.43 16.68 22.39
N PRO A 73 6.89 16.63 23.61
CA PRO A 73 7.65 16.83 24.84
C PRO A 73 8.80 15.82 24.95
N GLU A 74 9.84 16.15 25.72
CA GLU A 74 10.92 15.20 26.02
C GLU A 74 10.37 13.92 26.64
N GLY A 75 10.90 12.78 26.20
CA GLY A 75 10.46 11.45 26.64
C GLY A 75 9.09 11.01 26.10
N LYS A 76 8.39 11.83 25.30
CA LYS A 76 7.11 11.47 24.67
C LYS A 76 7.25 11.30 23.17
N THR A 77 6.50 10.37 22.61
CA THR A 77 6.35 10.20 21.16
C THR A 77 5.20 11.05 20.64
N VAL A 78 5.28 11.45 19.38
CA VAL A 78 4.16 12.10 18.70
C VAL A 78 2.98 11.14 18.56
N LEU A 79 1.77 11.68 18.75
CA LEU A 79 0.53 10.94 18.63
C LEU A 79 0.05 11.00 17.19
N PHE A 80 -0.48 9.90 16.66
CA PHE A 80 -1.08 9.90 15.34
C PHE A 80 -2.18 8.84 15.24
N GLU A 81 -3.15 9.11 14.37
CA GLU A 81 -4.27 8.25 14.10
C GLU A 81 -4.41 8.02 12.61
N LYS A 82 -4.74 6.79 12.23
CA LYS A 82 -5.09 6.46 10.84
C LYS A 82 -6.54 6.82 10.62
N SER A 83 -6.80 7.76 9.71
CA SER A 83 -8.15 8.25 9.43
C SER A 83 -8.81 7.51 8.25
N LEU A 84 -8.09 7.40 7.13
CA LEU A 84 -8.52 6.69 5.91
C LEU A 84 -7.41 5.77 5.42
N GLU A 85 -7.69 4.93 4.42
CA GLU A 85 -6.78 3.89 3.92
C GLU A 85 -5.34 4.38 3.65
N ASN A 86 -5.19 5.66 3.26
CA ASN A 86 -3.91 6.31 2.94
C ASN A 86 -3.67 7.65 3.67
N THR A 87 -4.36 7.92 4.77
CA THR A 87 -4.26 9.21 5.47
C THR A 87 -4.04 9.05 6.96
N TYR A 88 -3.03 9.75 7.50
CA TYR A 88 -2.71 9.79 8.92
C TYR A 88 -2.84 11.22 9.45
N ARG A 89 -3.51 11.38 10.60
CA ARG A 89 -3.54 12.62 11.37
C ARG A 89 -2.44 12.53 12.43
N ILE A 90 -1.63 13.58 12.56
CA ILE A 90 -0.46 13.63 13.43
C ILE A 90 -0.63 14.82 14.36
N PHE A 91 -0.66 14.55 15.66
CA PHE A 91 -0.90 15.54 16.70
C PHE A 91 0.42 15.87 17.38
N THR A 92 0.81 17.15 17.31
CA THR A 92 2.08 17.65 17.82
C THR A 92 1.87 18.82 18.75
N LYS A 93 2.92 19.26 19.43
CA LYS A 93 2.87 20.50 20.23
C LYS A 93 2.83 21.78 19.38
N LYS A 94 3.11 21.65 18.08
CA LYS A 94 3.15 22.76 17.10
C LYS A 94 1.93 22.79 16.19
N GLY A 95 0.95 21.92 16.41
CA GLY A 95 -0.21 21.80 15.54
C GLY A 95 -0.56 20.38 15.13
N GLU A 96 -1.65 20.29 14.38
CA GLU A 96 -2.08 19.08 13.68
C GLU A 96 -1.50 19.06 12.26
N TYR A 97 -0.99 17.91 11.85
CA TYR A 97 -0.55 17.64 10.49
C TYR A 97 -1.30 16.45 9.92
N VAL A 98 -1.60 16.50 8.63
CA VAL A 98 -2.16 15.38 7.87
C VAL A 98 -1.10 14.88 6.90
N LEU A 99 -0.78 13.59 7.01
CA LEU A 99 0.04 12.85 6.07
C LEU A 99 -0.87 12.14 5.08
N ILE A 100 -0.74 12.51 3.80
CA ILE A 100 -1.40 11.84 2.68
C ILE A 100 -0.35 11.01 1.96
N ILE A 101 -0.66 9.73 1.77
CA ILE A 101 0.25 8.81 1.10
C ILE A 101 -0.24 8.54 -0.31
N HIS A 102 0.62 8.82 -1.28
CA HIS A 102 0.33 8.66 -2.70
C HIS A 102 1.08 7.43 -3.21
N SER A 103 0.34 6.42 -3.69
CA SER A 103 0.94 5.27 -4.35
C SER A 103 0.86 5.45 -5.86
N SER A 104 2.01 5.61 -6.52
CA SER A 104 2.12 5.74 -7.98
C SER A 104 3.00 4.62 -8.56
N THR A 105 2.95 4.45 -9.89
CA THR A 105 3.85 3.54 -10.62
C THR A 105 5.33 3.88 -10.45
N GLN A 106 5.64 5.11 -10.05
CA GLN A 106 7.00 5.60 -9.79
C GLN A 106 7.45 5.42 -8.32
N GLY A 107 6.56 4.95 -7.43
CA GLY A 107 6.87 4.72 -6.02
C GLY A 107 5.85 5.33 -5.06
N ILE A 108 6.23 5.35 -3.77
CA ILE A 108 5.41 5.88 -2.67
C ILE A 108 5.84 7.31 -2.36
N GLY A 109 4.92 8.26 -2.58
CA GLY A 109 5.07 9.67 -2.20
C GLY A 109 4.40 9.96 -0.86
N TYR A 110 4.97 10.91 -0.11
CA TYR A 110 4.45 11.34 1.19
C TYR A 110 4.26 12.85 1.19
N GLU A 111 3.02 13.30 1.38
CA GLU A 111 2.67 14.72 1.43
C GLU A 111 2.19 15.08 2.84
N TYR A 112 2.74 16.16 3.42
CA TYR A 112 2.40 16.61 4.76
C TYR A 112 1.73 17.98 4.67
N LYS A 113 0.52 18.12 5.20
CA LYS A 113 -0.22 19.38 5.28
C LYS A 113 -0.44 19.75 6.72
N LYS A 114 -0.15 21.00 7.09
CA LYS A 114 -0.53 21.52 8.40
C LYS A 114 -2.00 21.90 8.37
N VAL A 115 -2.77 21.42 9.35
CA VAL A 115 -4.22 21.62 9.42
C VAL A 115 -4.60 22.54 10.57
N SER A 116 -3.81 22.55 11.63
CA SER A 116 -4.09 23.36 12.82
C SER A 116 -2.79 23.78 13.51
N ASP A 117 -2.85 24.86 14.28
CA ASP A 117 -1.79 25.37 15.16
C ASP A 117 -1.97 24.94 16.64
N VAL A 118 -3.01 24.16 16.94
CA VAL A 118 -3.35 23.74 18.30
C VAL A 118 -2.25 22.87 18.92
N ASN A 119 -1.90 23.17 20.17
CA ASN A 119 -0.96 22.38 20.95
C ASN A 119 -1.71 21.26 21.69
N TYR A 120 -1.80 20.10 21.04
CA TYR A 120 -2.50 18.94 21.58
C TYR A 120 -1.85 18.34 22.84
N PHE A 121 -0.56 18.59 23.09
CA PHE A 121 0.07 18.14 24.33
C PHE A 121 -0.30 18.99 25.55
N LYS A 122 -0.86 20.18 25.34
CA LYS A 122 -1.34 21.05 26.41
C LYS A 122 -2.83 20.84 26.70
N GLU A 123 -3.60 20.39 25.72
CA GLU A 123 -5.04 20.12 25.85
C GLU A 123 -5.36 18.74 26.48
N ILE A 124 -4.41 17.79 26.45
CA ILE A 124 -4.56 16.46 27.06
C ILE A 124 -4.01 16.43 28.51
N ALA A 125 -3.71 17.58 29.11
CA ALA A 125 -3.15 17.72 30.46
C ALA A 125 -4.21 18.06 31.51
#